data_AF-A0A7X7DUX6-F1
#
_entry.id   AF-A0A7X7DUX6-F1
#
_cell.length_a   1.000
_cell.length_b   1.000
_cell.length_c   1.000
_cell.angle_alpha   90.00
_cell.angle_beta   90.00
_cell.angle_gamma   90.00
#
_symmetry.space_group_name_H-M   'P 1'
#
loop_
_entity.id
_entity.type
_entity.pdbx_description
1 polymer ?
#
loop_
_entity_poly.entity_id
_entity_poly.type
_entity_poly.pdbx_seq_one_letter_code
_entity_poly.pdbx_strand_id
1 'polypeptide(L)'
;MRTLVGERDNSLWTALFPLWSVLLGLAAGGLLMLLLDHNPLKIYGDLVSYAFRDIYNIADIFAKATPLILTGLAFAFAFRASLFN
;
A
#
# COMPACT_ATOMS: atom_id res chain seq x y z
N MET A 1 20.86 -14.42 27.09
CA MET A 1 19.73 -15.35 27.12
C MET A 1 19.10 -15.38 25.74
N ARG A 2 19.33 -16.46 24.97
CA ARG A 2 18.64 -16.76 23.71
C ARG A 2 17.18 -17.04 24.04
N THR A 3 16.25 -16.20 23.59
CA THR A 3 14.86 -16.63 23.44
C THR A 3 14.68 -17.17 22.04
N LEU A 4 14.43 -18.47 22.00
CA LEU A 4 14.13 -19.28 20.84
C LEU A 4 12.78 -18.84 20.27
N VAL A 5 12.73 -17.73 19.54
CA VAL A 5 11.59 -17.44 18.65
C VAL A 5 11.78 -18.29 17.39
N GLY A 6 11.60 -19.59 17.59
CA GLY A 6 11.23 -20.52 16.54
C GLY A 6 9.72 -20.47 16.40
N GLU A 7 9.18 -19.33 15.99
CA GLU A 7 7.88 -19.34 15.33
C GLU A 7 8.20 -19.47 13.85
N ARG A 8 7.74 -20.57 13.23
CA ARG A 8 7.52 -20.56 11.79
C ARG A 8 6.41 -19.56 11.55
N ASP A 9 6.73 -18.27 11.58
CA ASP A 9 5.91 -17.28 10.91
C ASP A 9 5.84 -17.78 9.46
N ASN A 10 4.63 -18.13 9.08
CA ASN A 10 4.25 -18.55 7.77
C ASN A 10 4.48 -17.32 6.90
N SER A 11 5.72 -17.11 6.44
CA SER A 11 6.26 -15.95 5.71
C SER A 11 5.33 -15.38 4.63
N LEU A 12 4.42 -16.21 4.10
CA LEU A 12 3.33 -15.81 3.21
C LEU A 12 2.37 -14.80 3.87
N TRP A 13 2.01 -14.99 5.13
CA TRP A 13 1.10 -14.12 5.87
C TRP A 13 1.74 -12.76 6.14
N THR A 14 3.00 -12.71 6.55
CA THR A 14 3.75 -11.44 6.69
C THR A 14 3.85 -10.68 5.36
N ALA A 15 4.01 -11.38 4.24
CA ALA A 15 3.97 -10.76 2.90
C ALA A 15 2.57 -10.29 2.46
N LEU A 16 1.49 -10.83 3.03
CA LEU A 16 0.11 -10.45 2.71
C LEU A 16 -0.42 -9.27 3.54
N PHE A 17 0.23 -8.90 4.65
CA PHE A 17 -0.18 -7.76 5.47
C PHE A 17 -0.31 -6.43 4.70
N PRO A 18 0.65 -6.03 3.83
CA PRO A 18 0.51 -4.81 3.02
C PRO A 18 -0.71 -4.83 2.11
N LEU A 19 -1.05 -6.00 1.55
CA LEU A 19 -2.22 -6.15 0.69
C LEU A 19 -3.51 -5.92 1.47
N TRP A 20 -3.61 -6.48 2.69
CA TRP A 20 -4.73 -6.21 3.58
C TRP A 20 -4.85 -4.73 3.97
N SER A 21 -3.73 -4.06 4.22
CA SER A 21 -3.72 -2.61 4.51
C SER A 21 -4.31 -1.79 3.35
N VAL A 22 -3.94 -2.10 2.10
CA VAL A 22 -4.49 -1.45 0.91
C VAL A 22 -6.00 -1.71 0.78
N LEU A 23 -6.45 -2.96 0.99
CA LEU A 23 -7.86 -3.31 0.92
C LEU A 23 -8.69 -2.58 1.97
N LEU A 24 -8.20 -2.48 3.20
CA LEU A 24 -8.88 -1.72 4.26
C LEU A 24 -8.92 -0.21 3.96
N GLY A 25 -7.86 0.34 3.39
CA GLY A 25 -7.83 1.73 2.93
C GLY A 25 -8.86 2.01 1.84
N LEU A 26 -8.98 1.10 0.85
CA LEU A 26 -10.03 1.17 -0.17
C LEU A 26 -11.42 1.00 0.45
N ALA A 27 -11.61 0.08 1.39
CA ALA A 27 -12.91 -0.08 2.06
C ALA A 27 -13.31 1.19 2.83
N ALA A 28 -12.37 1.80 3.56
CA ALA A 28 -12.60 3.05 4.29
C ALA A 28 -12.91 4.22 3.34
N GLY A 29 -12.17 4.36 2.24
CA GLY A 29 -12.46 5.35 1.20
C GLY A 29 -13.83 5.13 0.55
N GLY A 30 -14.21 3.87 0.33
CA GLY A 30 -15.49 3.52 -0.28
C GLY A 30 -16.66 3.81 0.65
N LEU A 31 -16.46 3.60 1.96
CA LEU A 31 -17.41 4.00 2.98
C LEU A 31 -17.60 5.52 3.00
N LEU A 32 -16.52 6.31 2.88
CA LEU A 32 -16.61 7.76 2.76
C LEU A 32 -17.40 8.19 1.51
N MET A 33 -17.19 7.53 0.37
CA MET A 33 -17.97 7.81 -0.85
C MET A 33 -19.46 7.54 -0.64
N LEU A 34 -19.83 6.46 0.06
CA LEU A 34 -21.21 6.16 0.38
C LEU A 34 -21.84 7.23 1.29
N LEU A 35 -21.09 7.75 2.26
CA LEU A 35 -21.56 8.87 3.11
C LEU A 35 -21.79 10.16 2.33
N LEU A 36 -21.12 10.32 1.19
CA LEU A 36 -21.28 11.45 0.26
C LEU A 36 -22.33 11.19 -0.84
N ASP A 37 -23.12 10.12 -0.72
CA ASP A 37 -24.14 9.72 -1.72
C ASP A 37 -23.54 9.44 -3.11
N HIS A 38 -22.34 8.85 -3.13
CA HIS A 38 -21.65 8.42 -4.34
C HIS A 38 -21.46 6.91 -4.37
N ASN A 39 -21.62 6.31 -5.56
CA ASN A 39 -21.40 4.87 -5.76
C ASN A 39 -19.89 4.56 -5.83
N PRO A 40 -19.30 3.89 -4.82
CA PRO A 40 -17.87 3.64 -4.76
C PRO A 40 -17.39 2.70 -5.88
N LEU A 41 -18.20 1.71 -6.27
CA LEU A 41 -17.85 0.78 -7.36
C LEU A 41 -17.66 1.52 -8.67
N LYS A 42 -18.53 2.49 -8.96
CA LYS A 42 -18.41 3.32 -10.16
C LYS A 42 -17.15 4.19 -10.11
N ILE A 43 -16.93 4.88 -9.00
CA ILE A 43 -15.76 5.78 -8.85
C ILE A 43 -14.45 4.99 -8.91
N TYR A 44 -14.36 3.80 -8.30
CA TYR A 44 -13.18 2.96 -8.42
C TYR A 44 -12.97 2.43 -9.83
N GLY A 45 -14.05 2.09 -10.54
CA GLY A 45 -13.98 1.75 -11.97
C GLY A 45 -13.40 2.91 -12.79
N ASP A 46 -13.91 4.12 -12.58
CA ASP A 46 -13.44 5.33 -13.25
C ASP A 46 -11.96 5.63 -12.90
N LEU A 47 -11.55 5.42 -11.66
CA LEU A 47 -10.17 5.62 -11.20
C LEU A 47 -9.19 4.67 -11.90
N VAL A 48 -9.55 3.39 -12.03
CA VAL A 48 -8.73 2.41 -12.77
C VAL A 48 -8.69 2.76 -14.26
N SER A 49 -9.83 3.10 -14.87
CA SER A 49 -9.88 3.50 -16.27
C SER A 49 -9.04 4.75 -16.53
N TYR A 50 -9.04 5.71 -15.60
CA TYR A 50 -8.25 6.93 -15.70
C TYR A 50 -6.74 6.64 -15.57
N ALA A 51 -6.37 5.79 -14.61
CA ALA A 51 -4.97 5.40 -14.35
C ALA A 51 -4.29 4.78 -15.59
N PHE A 52 -5.02 3.95 -16.35
CA PHE A 52 -4.48 3.25 -17.52
C PHE A 52 -4.88 3.86 -18.86
N ARG A 53 -5.44 5.08 -18.88
CA ARG A 53 -5.99 5.68 -20.11
C ARG A 53 -4.94 6.04 -21.17
N ASP A 54 -3.77 6.47 -20.74
CA ASP A 54 -2.69 6.94 -21.61
C ASP A 54 -1.33 6.71 -20.93
N ILE A 55 -0.27 6.62 -21.72
CA ILE A 55 1.11 6.45 -21.27
C ILE A 55 1.56 7.57 -20.34
N TYR A 56 1.04 8.78 -20.53
CA TYR A 56 1.32 9.90 -19.62
C TYR A 56 0.81 9.62 -18.20
N ASN A 57 -0.41 9.10 -18.05
CA ASN A 57 -0.98 8.82 -16.73
C ASN A 57 -0.24 7.68 -16.03
N ILE A 58 0.13 6.63 -16.79
CA ILE A 58 0.92 5.52 -16.26
C ILE A 58 2.30 6.01 -15.82
N ALA A 59 2.97 6.83 -16.65
CA ALA A 59 4.26 7.41 -16.32
C ALA A 59 4.18 8.30 -15.07
N ASP A 60 3.12 9.10 -14.93
CA ASP A 60 2.89 9.95 -13.75
C ASP A 60 2.68 9.12 -12.47
N ILE A 61 1.97 7.98 -12.56
CA ILE A 61 1.83 7.04 -11.44
C ILE A 61 3.20 6.52 -11.00
N PHE A 62 4.04 6.05 -11.93
CA PHE A 62 5.38 5.56 -11.59
C PHE A 62 6.31 6.67 -11.10
N ALA A 63 6.22 7.87 -11.68
CA ALA A 63 7.00 9.04 -11.27
C ALA A 63 6.72 9.42 -9.81
N LYS A 64 5.47 9.24 -9.34
CA LYS A 64 5.06 9.48 -7.95
C LYS A 64 5.32 8.29 -7.04
N ALA A 65 5.06 7.06 -7.50
CA ALA A 65 5.18 5.85 -6.70
C ALA A 65 6.65 5.50 -6.41
N THR A 66 7.54 5.64 -7.38
CA THR A 66 8.97 5.30 -7.24
C THR A 66 9.63 5.99 -6.05
N PRO A 67 9.60 7.33 -5.91
CA PRO A 67 10.21 7.98 -4.76
C PRO A 67 9.57 7.55 -3.44
N LEU A 68 8.23 7.39 -3.37
CA LEU A 68 7.56 6.91 -2.16
C LEU A 68 8.04 5.51 -1.73
N ILE A 69 8.17 4.60 -2.69
CA ILE A 69 8.69 3.24 -2.44
C ILE A 69 10.14 3.31 -1.95
N LEU A 70 11.00 4.10 -2.60
CA LEU A 70 12.39 4.26 -2.21
C LEU A 70 12.54 4.90 -0.83
N THR A 71 11.70 5.87 -0.49
CA THR A 71 11.66 6.48 0.85
C THR A 71 11.25 5.46 1.91
N GLY A 72 10.21 4.65 1.66
CA GLY A 72 9.82 3.58 2.56
C GLY A 72 10.93 2.54 2.75
N LEU A 73 11.62 2.18 1.66
CA LEU A 73 12.76 1.27 1.68
C LEU A 73 13.94 1.84 2.47
N ALA A 74 14.29 3.11 2.27
CA ALA A 74 15.35 3.79 2.99
C ALA A 74 15.08 3.85 4.50
N PHE A 75 13.84 4.17 4.88
CA PHE A 75 13.42 4.18 6.28
C PHE A 75 13.49 2.76 6.90
N ALA A 76 12.95 1.75 6.21
CA ALA A 76 12.98 0.37 6.66
C ALA A 76 14.43 -0.15 6.84
N PHE A 77 15.33 0.25 5.94
CA PHE A 77 16.75 -0.06 6.04
C PHE A 77 17.40 0.56 7.29
N ALA A 78 17.17 1.86 7.52
CA ALA A 78 17.72 2.56 8.68
C ALA A 78 17.15 2.05 10.00
N PHE A 79 15.85 1.73 10.05
CA PHE A 79 15.20 1.11 11.20
C PHE A 79 15.81 -0.26 11.51
N ARG A 80 16.04 -1.09 10.48
CA ARG A 80 16.73 -2.39 10.64
C ARG A 80 18.18 -2.24 11.12
N ALA A 81 18.85 -1.14 10.79
CA ALA A 81 20.20 -0.83 11.27
C ALA A 81 20.23 -0.28 12.72
N SER A 82 19.08 -0.15 13.40
CA SER A 82 18.97 0.42 14.75
C SER A 82 19.58 1.82 14.90
N LEU A 83 19.60 2.61 13.82
CA LEU A 83 20.14 3.97 13.83
C LEU A 83 19.23 4.96 14.58
N PHE A 84 18.00 4.55 14.85
CA PHE A 84 17.02 5.27 15.65
C PHE A 84 16.77 4.51 16.95
N ASN A 85 17.26 5.06 18.05
CA ASN A 85 16.94 4.74 19.46
C ASN A 85 16.37 6.02 20.11
#